data_AF-A0AA97CTF5-F1
#
_entry.id   AF-A0AA97CTF5-F1
#
_cell.length_a   1.000
_cell.length_b   1.000
_cell.length_c   1.000
_cell.angle_alpha   90.00
_cell.angle_beta   90.00
_cell.angle_gamma   90.00
#
_symmetry.space_group_name_H-M   'P 1'
#
loop_
_entity.id
_entity.type
_entity.pdbx_description
1 polymer ?
#
loop_
_entity_poly.entity_id
_entity_poly.type
_entity_poly.pdbx_seq_one_letter_code
_entity_poly.pdbx_strand_id
1 'polypeptide(L)'
;MSTARRAAWSIAATVVLTIRLIATIATVGTVLVWVIAAVRDGLLNGWLWWAVGSAGALIVATYLYSHLRVRYPSTSDRWEE
;
A
#
# COMPACT_ATOMS: atom_id res chain seq x y z
N MET A 1 20.09 -9.72 -17.50
CA MET A 1 19.81 -9.51 -16.04
C MET A 1 20.12 -10.82 -15.31
N SER A 2 20.98 -10.81 -14.30
CA SER A 2 21.29 -12.00 -13.51
C SER A 2 20.05 -12.52 -12.76
N THR A 3 19.94 -13.83 -12.57
CA THR A 3 18.84 -14.50 -11.87
C THR A 3 18.60 -13.91 -10.47
N ALA A 4 19.69 -13.56 -9.77
CA ALA A 4 19.65 -12.91 -8.46
C ALA A 4 18.93 -11.55 -8.47
N ARG A 5 19.14 -10.73 -9.52
CA ARG A 5 18.46 -9.42 -9.64
C ARG A 5 16.97 -9.59 -9.89
N ARG A 6 16.57 -10.58 -10.71
CA ARG A 6 15.15 -10.93 -10.92
C ARG A 6 14.48 -11.35 -9.62
N ALA A 7 15.12 -12.22 -8.84
CA ALA A 7 14.59 -12.69 -7.56
C ALA A 7 14.46 -11.55 -6.53
N ALA A 8 15.45 -10.66 -6.44
CA ALA A 8 15.40 -9.51 -5.53
C ALA A 8 14.21 -8.59 -5.84
N TRP A 9 13.95 -8.32 -7.13
CA TRP A 9 12.82 -7.50 -7.55
C TRP A 9 11.47 -8.18 -7.32
N SER A 10 11.34 -9.48 -7.58
CA SER A 10 10.08 -10.19 -7.30
C SER A 10 9.75 -10.17 -5.82
N ILE A 11 10.76 -10.38 -4.96
CA ILE A 11 10.59 -10.29 -3.50
C ILE A 11 10.15 -8.87 -3.11
N ALA A 12 10.82 -7.84 -3.63
CA ALA A 12 10.45 -6.45 -3.35
C ALA A 12 9.01 -6.13 -3.76
N ALA A 13 8.57 -6.59 -4.95
CA ALA A 13 7.19 -6.41 -5.41
C ALA A 13 6.19 -7.12 -4.48
N THR A 14 6.47 -8.37 -4.08
CA THR A 14 5.61 -9.12 -3.14
C THR A 14 5.51 -8.42 -1.79
N VAL A 15 6.63 -7.99 -1.21
CA VAL A 15 6.65 -7.27 0.07
C VAL A 15 5.80 -6.01 0.00
N VAL A 16 5.94 -5.22 -1.06
CA VAL A 16 5.17 -3.98 -1.23
C VAL A 16 3.69 -4.25 -1.43
N LEU A 17 3.32 -5.28 -2.19
CA LEU A 17 1.93 -5.72 -2.32
C LEU A 17 1.32 -6.11 -0.97
N THR A 18 2.05 -6.88 -0.17
CA THR A 18 1.62 -7.29 1.18
C THR A 18 1.44 -6.08 2.08
N ILE A 19 2.40 -5.15 2.11
CA ILE A 19 2.30 -3.91 2.89
C ILE A 19 1.09 -3.10 2.45
N ARG A 20 0.86 -2.97 1.14
CA ARG A 20 -0.28 -2.24 0.59
C ARG A 20 -1.61 -2.87 1.02
N LEU A 21 -1.70 -4.19 1.02
CA LEU A 21 -2.90 -4.91 1.49
C LEU A 21 -3.16 -4.63 2.96
N ILE A 22 -2.14 -4.79 3.82
CA ILE A 22 -2.24 -4.53 5.26
C ILE A 22 -2.63 -3.07 5.50
N ALA A 23 -1.98 -2.12 4.83
CA ALA A 23 -2.29 -0.70 4.94
C ALA A 23 -3.73 -0.39 4.52
N THR A 24 -4.26 -1.06 3.48
CA THR A 24 -5.64 -0.91 3.04
C THR A 24 -6.61 -1.35 4.14
N ILE A 25 -6.40 -2.56 4.69
CA ILE A 25 -7.25 -3.10 5.76
C ILE A 25 -7.19 -2.21 7.00
N ALA A 26 -5.98 -1.80 7.40
CA ALA A 26 -5.77 -0.89 8.53
C ALA A 26 -6.46 0.47 8.32
N THR A 27 -6.40 1.01 7.10
CA THR A 27 -7.08 2.28 6.76
C THR A 27 -8.58 2.15 6.93
N VAL A 28 -9.19 1.10 6.37
CA VAL A 28 -10.62 0.85 6.54
C VAL A 28 -11.00 0.72 8.01
N GLY A 29 -10.26 -0.09 8.77
CA GLY A 29 -10.52 -0.29 10.20
C GLY A 29 -10.41 0.99 11.03
N THR A 30 -9.32 1.75 10.83
CA THR A 30 -9.10 3.01 11.56
C THR A 30 -10.12 4.08 11.21
N VAL A 31 -10.53 4.18 9.94
CA VAL A 31 -11.62 5.10 9.53
C VAL A 31 -12.94 4.71 10.17
N LEU A 32 -13.30 3.42 10.20
CA LEU A 32 -14.54 2.96 10.84
C LEU A 32 -14.56 3.30 12.33
N VAL A 33 -13.47 3.01 13.06
CA VAL A 33 -13.37 3.34 14.47
C VAL A 33 -13.43 4.86 14.68
N TRP A 34 -12.77 5.65 13.82
CA TRP A 34 -12.87 7.10 13.88
C TRP A 34 -14.29 7.61 13.70
N VAL A 35 -15.05 7.07 12.73
CA VAL A 35 -16.46 7.43 12.52
C VAL A 35 -17.31 7.09 13.74
N ILE A 36 -17.12 5.91 14.33
CA ILE A 36 -17.84 5.49 15.55
C ILE A 36 -17.50 6.44 16.72
N ALA A 37 -16.22 6.76 16.91
CA ALA A 37 -15.77 7.68 17.95
C ALA A 37 -16.26 9.11 17.68
N ALA A 38 -16.37 9.52 16.41
CA ALA A 38 -16.83 10.85 16.05
C ALA A 38 -18.28 11.12 16.46
N VAL A 39 -19.11 10.08 16.53
CA VAL A 39 -20.49 10.19 17.04
C VAL A 39 -20.50 10.50 18.55
N ARG A 40 -19.49 10.04 19.31
CA ARG A 40 -19.43 10.25 20.78
C ARG A 40 -18.64 11.50 21.17
N ASP A 41 -17.44 11.66 20.63
CA ASP A 41 -16.46 12.66 21.08
C ASP A 41 -16.28 13.82 20.09
N GLY A 42 -17.00 13.79 18.96
CA GLY A 42 -16.86 14.74 17.86
C GLY A 42 -15.76 14.39 16.85
N LEU A 43 -15.72 15.12 15.74
CA LEU A 43 -14.89 14.79 14.57
C LEU A 43 -13.37 14.82 14.85
N LEU A 44 -12.90 15.71 15.74
CA LEU A 44 -11.49 15.90 16.08
C LEU A 44 -11.03 15.00 17.25
N ASN A 45 -11.51 13.76 17.29
CA ASN A 45 -11.08 12.79 18.30
C ASN A 45 -9.75 12.12 17.91
N GLY A 46 -9.10 11.47 18.88
CA GLY A 46 -7.76 10.87 18.69
C GLY A 46 -7.67 9.81 17.58
N TRP A 47 -8.78 9.16 17.20
CA TRP A 47 -8.78 8.19 16.11
C TRP A 47 -8.59 8.81 14.72
N LEU A 48 -8.83 10.12 14.59
CA LEU A 48 -8.57 10.85 13.35
C LEU A 48 -7.12 10.68 12.93
N TRP A 49 -6.18 10.80 13.88
CA TRP A 49 -4.75 10.72 13.60
C TRP A 49 -4.31 9.31 13.18
N TRP A 50 -4.94 8.27 13.74
CA TRP A 50 -4.72 6.90 13.30
C TRP A 50 -5.25 6.65 11.89
N ALA A 51 -6.43 7.21 11.54
CA ALA A 51 -6.99 7.15 10.20
C ALA A 51 -6.17 7.93 9.17
N VAL A 52 -5.64 9.09 9.54
CA VAL A 52 -4.74 9.88 8.69
C VAL A 52 -3.41 9.15 8.49
N GLY A 53 -2.85 8.56 9.55
CA GLY A 53 -1.59 7.82 9.48
C GLY A 53 -1.69 6.56 8.61
N SER A 54 -2.77 5.81 8.71
CA SER A 54 -3.02 4.63 7.88
C SER A 54 -3.24 4.99 6.41
N ALA A 55 -4.02 6.04 6.13
CA ALA A 55 -4.18 6.57 4.78
C ALA A 55 -2.83 7.03 4.18
N GLY A 56 -2.00 7.72 4.97
CA GLY A 56 -0.64 8.11 4.57
C GLY A 56 0.23 6.90 4.23
N ALA A 57 0.23 5.87 5.08
CA ALA A 57 0.96 4.63 4.82
C ALA A 57 0.50 3.92 3.54
N LEU A 58 -0.81 3.92 3.26
CA LEU A 58 -1.38 3.37 2.04
C LEU A 58 -0.92 4.14 0.78
N ILE A 59 -0.87 5.47 0.85
CA ILE A 59 -0.36 6.32 -0.24
C ILE A 59 1.11 5.99 -0.50
N VAL A 60 1.94 5.92 0.54
CA VAL A 60 3.36 5.58 0.42
C VAL A 60 3.55 4.19 -0.20
N ALA A 61 2.81 3.18 0.28
CA ALA A 61 2.87 1.82 -0.27
C ALA A 61 2.44 1.77 -1.74
N THR A 62 1.42 2.55 -2.10
CA THR A 62 0.93 2.65 -3.49
C THR A 62 1.98 3.32 -4.39
N TYR A 63 2.62 4.39 -3.91
CA TYR A 63 3.66 5.09 -4.66
C TYR A 63 4.90 4.20 -4.86
N LEU A 64 5.31 3.48 -3.81
CA LEU A 64 6.44 2.55 -3.86
C LEU A 64 6.17 1.40 -4.85
N TYR A 65 4.95 0.88 -4.89
CA TYR A 65 4.53 -0.12 -5.88
C TYR A 65 4.60 0.42 -7.31
N SER A 66 4.10 1.64 -7.54
CA SER A 66 4.16 2.28 -8.85
C SER A 66 5.61 2.46 -9.32
N HIS A 67 6.51 2.89 -8.43
CA HIS A 67 7.93 3.03 -8.74
C HIS A 67 8.60 1.69 -9.09
N LEU A 68 8.26 0.63 -8.35
CA LEU A 68 8.70 -0.74 -8.64
C LEU A 68 8.18 -1.24 -10.00
N ARG A 69 6.91 -0.96 -10.32
CA ARG A 69 6.29 -1.34 -11.59
C ARG A 69 6.93 -0.64 -12.78
N VAL A 70 7.15 0.67 -12.71
CA VAL A 70 7.74 1.46 -13.82
C VAL A 70 9.17 1.02 -14.13
N ARG A 71 9.93 0.54 -13.14
CA ARG A 71 11.29 0.00 -13.35
C ARG A 71 11.34 -1.45 -13.82
N TYR A 72 10.21 -2.13 -13.89
CA TYR A 72 10.11 -3.45 -14.50
C TYR A 72 9.55 -3.29 -15.92
N PRO A 73 10.33 -3.48 -16.99
CA PRO A 73 9.74 -3.73 -18.29
C PRO A 73 8.91 -5.02 -18.14
N SER A 74 7.59 -4.91 -18.29
CA SER A 74 6.71 -6.06 -18.25
C SER A 74 7.23 -7.06 -19.27
N THR A 75 7.40 -8.31 -18.84
CA THR A 75 7.68 -9.45 -19.75
C THR A 75 6.41 -9.79 -20.54
N SER A 76 5.69 -8.78 -21.05
CA SER A 76 4.49 -8.90 -21.88
C SER A 76 4.83 -8.80 -23.37
N ASP A 77 5.95 -8.20 -23.75
CA ASP A 77 6.41 -8.12 -25.17
C ASP A 77 6.84 -9.46 -25.78
N ARG A 78 6.72 -10.59 -25.07
CA ARG A 78 7.17 -11.90 -25.58
C ARG A 78 6.07 -12.70 -26.29
N TRP A 79 4.82 -12.25 -26.26
CA TRP A 79 3.69 -13.03 -26.78
C TRP A 79 3.05 -12.42 -28.04
N GLU A 80 3.73 -11.48 -28.71
CA GLU A 80 3.27 -10.85 -29.96
C GLU A 80 4.02 -11.31 -31.22
N GLU A 81 4.76 -12.44 -31.18
CA GLU A 81 5.41 -13.04 -32.37
C GLU A 81 4.95 -14.47 -32.64
#